data_AF-W4FB02-F1
#
_entry.id   AF-W4FB02-F1
#
_cell.length_a   1.000
_cell.length_b   1.000
_cell.length_c   1.000
_cell.angle_alpha   90.00
_cell.angle_beta   90.00
_cell.angle_gamma   90.00
#
_symmetry.space_group_name_H-M   'P 1'
#
loop_
_entity.id
_entity.type
_entity.pdbx_description
1 polymer ?
#
loop_
_entity_poly.entity_id
_entity_poly.type
_entity_poly.pdbx_seq_one_letter_code
_entity_poly.pdbx_strand_id
1 'polypeptide(L)'
;MDIWKFQFDLKQNPLIPIRPASVKELLKQKKMAVVQKENTEFADRGRGTMADCVDPAALRQISDKFFMDGIEQGLKHRADNLMSLALCTRGDNLRRLTLSEIGLVSFEGEGVNGASLFRCVWRKSKRNQYGNVEQTTFMRHKD
;
A
#
# COMPACT_ATOMS: atom_id res chain seq x y z
N MET A 1 -29.23 -12.26 13.37
CA MET A 1 -29.98 -11.13 13.97
C MET A 1 -29.22 -10.72 15.23
N ASP A 2 -28.72 -9.49 15.31
CA ASP A 2 -27.86 -9.04 16.42
C ASP A 2 -28.75 -8.59 17.60
N ILE A 3 -28.81 -9.45 18.62
CA ILE A 3 -29.68 -9.28 19.80
C ILE A 3 -29.34 -7.99 20.54
N TRP A 4 -28.07 -7.57 20.54
CA TRP A 4 -27.67 -6.33 21.22
C TRP A 4 -28.19 -5.10 20.50
N LYS A 5 -28.07 -5.05 19.16
CA LYS A 5 -28.61 -3.93 18.37
C LYS A 5 -30.11 -3.78 18.59
N PHE A 6 -30.84 -4.89 18.55
CA PHE A 6 -32.28 -4.91 18.81
C PHE A 6 -32.63 -4.38 20.21
N GLN A 7 -31.88 -4.78 21.25
CA GLN A 7 -32.09 -4.31 22.63
C GLN A 7 -31.69 -2.84 22.84
N PHE A 8 -30.66 -2.36 22.13
CA PHE A 8 -30.21 -0.98 22.14
C PHE A 8 -31.25 -0.07 21.48
N ASP A 9 -31.76 -0.47 20.32
CA ASP A 9 -32.81 0.25 19.58
C ASP A 9 -34.11 0.35 20.39
N LEU A 10 -34.43 -0.70 21.15
CA LEU A 10 -35.57 -0.72 22.08
C LEU A 10 -35.34 0.06 23.40
N LYS A 11 -34.14 0.63 23.61
CA LYS A 11 -33.73 1.33 24.86
C LYS A 11 -33.96 0.51 26.14
N GLN A 12 -34.02 -0.81 26.03
CA GLN A 12 -34.31 -1.71 27.15
C GLN A 12 -33.09 -2.06 27.98
N ASN A 13 -31.88 -1.71 27.50
CA ASN A 13 -30.64 -2.05 28.18
C ASN A 13 -29.79 -0.78 28.43
N PRO A 14 -29.80 -0.21 29.66
CA PRO A 14 -29.05 1.00 29.98
C PRO A 14 -27.55 0.76 30.20
N LEU A 15 -27.09 -0.50 30.16
CA LEU A 15 -25.70 -0.88 30.43
C LEU A 15 -25.00 -1.39 29.18
N ILE A 16 -23.81 -0.86 28.92
CA ILE A 16 -22.90 -1.41 27.90
C ILE A 16 -22.58 -2.85 28.33
N PRO A 17 -22.84 -3.88 27.51
CA PRO A 17 -22.51 -5.25 27.89
C PRO A 17 -21.00 -5.39 28.02
N ILE A 18 -20.53 -5.46 29.28
CA ILE A 18 -19.13 -5.75 29.59
C ILE A 18 -18.93 -7.22 29.26
N ARG A 19 -18.20 -7.51 28.17
CA ARG A 19 -17.84 -8.90 27.85
C ARG A 19 -16.98 -9.47 28.99
N PRO A 20 -17.31 -10.66 29.51
CA PRO A 20 -16.46 -11.37 30.45
C PRO A 20 -15.04 -11.55 29.90
N ALA A 21 -14.05 -11.57 30.79
CA ALA A 21 -12.64 -11.72 30.42
C ALA A 21 -12.38 -12.98 29.56
N SER A 22 -13.02 -14.09 29.93
CA SER A 22 -12.96 -15.37 29.19
C SER A 22 -13.45 -15.25 27.74
N VAL A 23 -14.52 -14.50 27.50
CA VAL A 23 -15.05 -14.26 26.16
C VAL A 23 -14.10 -13.40 25.34
N LYS A 24 -13.46 -12.39 25.96
CA LYS A 24 -12.44 -11.57 25.30
C LYS A 24 -11.21 -12.40 24.91
N GLU A 25 -10.75 -13.27 25.80
CA GLU A 25 -9.63 -14.17 25.55
C GLU A 25 -9.93 -15.17 24.43
N LEU A 26 -11.11 -15.79 24.45
CA LEU A 26 -11.54 -16.69 23.38
C LEU A 26 -11.57 -15.99 22.01
N LEU A 27 -12.11 -14.78 21.95
CA LEU A 27 -12.12 -13.99 20.71
C LEU A 27 -10.71 -13.60 20.25
N LYS A 28 -9.80 -13.31 21.18
CA LYS A 28 -8.39 -13.03 20.88
C LYS A 28 -7.70 -14.27 20.32
N GLN A 29 -7.88 -15.44 20.93
CA GLN A 29 -7.34 -16.72 20.46
C GLN A 29 -7.87 -17.05 19.06
N LYS A 30 -9.18 -16.87 18.81
CA LYS A 30 -9.79 -17.10 17.50
C LYS A 30 -9.20 -16.18 16.43
N LYS A 31 -8.99 -14.89 16.74
CA LYS A 31 -8.30 -13.95 15.83
C LYS A 31 -6.86 -14.38 15.54
N MET A 32 -6.12 -14.80 16.57
CA MET A 32 -4.75 -15.29 16.40
C MET A 32 -4.69 -16.55 15.53
N ALA A 33 -5.62 -17.48 15.71
CA ALA A 33 -5.70 -18.70 14.89
C ALA A 33 -5.97 -18.40 13.40
N VAL A 34 -6.85 -17.43 13.11
CA VAL A 34 -7.09 -16.98 11.72
C VAL A 34 -5.82 -16.37 11.12
N VAL A 35 -5.16 -15.48 11.85
CA VAL A 35 -3.89 -14.86 11.40
C VAL A 35 -2.80 -15.91 11.16
N GLN A 36 -2.71 -16.91 12.04
CA GLN A 36 -1.75 -18.00 11.92
C GLN A 36 -2.04 -18.86 10.67
N LYS A 37 -3.31 -19.18 10.43
CA LYS A 37 -3.74 -19.91 9.23
C LYS A 37 -3.41 -19.15 7.96
N GLU A 38 -3.73 -17.86 7.91
CA GLU A 38 -3.39 -16.99 6.77
C GLU A 38 -1.88 -16.92 6.53
N ASN A 39 -1.06 -16.89 7.59
CA ASN A 39 0.40 -16.93 7.46
C ASN A 39 0.88 -18.26 6.86
N THR A 40 0.33 -19.39 7.32
CA THR A 40 0.72 -20.73 6.81
C THR A 40 0.29 -20.95 5.36
N GLU A 41 -0.84 -20.36 4.96
CA GLU A 41 -1.39 -20.46 3.60
C GLU A 41 -0.82 -19.38 2.67
N PHE A 42 0.08 -18.51 3.15
CA PHE A 42 0.57 -17.33 2.42
C PHE A 42 -0.58 -16.50 1.83
N ALA A 43 -1.69 -16.40 2.56
CA ALA A 43 -2.89 -15.75 2.09
C ALA A 43 -2.65 -14.25 1.86
N ASP A 44 -3.06 -13.75 0.70
CA ASP A 44 -3.06 -12.32 0.43
C ASP A 44 -4.13 -11.62 1.26
N ARG A 45 -3.68 -10.98 2.35
CA ARG A 45 -4.54 -10.20 3.25
C ARG A 45 -5.09 -8.92 2.63
N GLY A 46 -4.52 -8.49 1.50
CA GLY A 46 -5.02 -7.35 0.73
C GLY A 46 -6.24 -7.72 -0.10
N ARG A 47 -6.40 -9.00 -0.46
CA ARG A 47 -7.40 -9.46 -1.42
C ARG A 47 -8.82 -8.99 -1.08
N GLY A 48 -9.45 -8.28 -2.02
CA GLY A 48 -10.82 -7.77 -1.87
C GLY A 48 -10.99 -6.62 -0.86
N THR A 49 -9.89 -6.06 -0.35
CA THR A 49 -9.92 -4.80 0.41
C THR A 49 -9.88 -3.60 -0.55
N MET A 50 -10.24 -2.40 -0.08
CA MET A 50 -10.10 -1.18 -0.90
C MET A 50 -8.65 -0.89 -1.32
N ALA A 51 -7.66 -1.53 -0.70
CA ALA A 51 -6.25 -1.43 -1.11
C ALA A 51 -5.90 -2.30 -2.33
N ASP A 52 -6.76 -3.26 -2.68
CA ASP A 52 -6.61 -4.19 -3.80
C ASP A 52 -7.34 -3.70 -5.06
N CYS A 53 -8.44 -2.98 -4.87
CA CYS A 53 -9.22 -2.40 -5.98
C CYS A 53 -8.68 -1.01 -6.36
N VAL A 54 -7.52 -0.95 -7.01
CA VAL A 54 -7.06 0.28 -7.65
C VAL A 54 -7.51 0.28 -9.10
N ASP A 55 -8.61 0.98 -9.40
CA ASP A 55 -9.10 1.14 -10.78
C ASP A 55 -8.07 1.92 -11.63
N PRO A 56 -7.51 1.33 -12.70
CA PRO A 56 -6.56 2.02 -13.58
C PRO A 56 -7.12 3.32 -14.17
N ALA A 57 -8.43 3.38 -14.43
CA ALA A 57 -9.07 4.59 -14.96
C ALA A 57 -9.05 5.73 -13.92
N ALA A 58 -9.34 5.41 -12.66
CA ALA A 58 -9.27 6.36 -11.56
C ALA A 58 -7.84 6.88 -11.34
N LEU A 59 -6.82 6.01 -11.41
CA LEU A 59 -5.41 6.42 -11.31
C LEU A 59 -5.02 7.40 -12.41
N ARG A 60 -5.43 7.10 -13.66
CA ARG A 60 -5.18 7.98 -14.81
C ARG A 60 -5.85 9.33 -14.61
N GLN A 61 -7.11 9.36 -14.21
CA GLN A 61 -7.84 10.60 -13.96
C GLN A 61 -7.16 11.48 -12.90
N ILE A 62 -6.65 10.89 -11.81
CA ILE A 62 -5.92 11.62 -10.76
C ILE A 62 -4.61 12.19 -11.31
N SER A 63 -3.84 11.38 -12.03
CA SER A 63 -2.57 11.80 -12.65
C SER A 63 -2.77 12.92 -13.67
N ASP A 64 -3.81 12.80 -14.50
CA ASP A 64 -4.14 13.79 -15.53
C ASP A 64 -4.61 15.09 -14.89
N LYS A 65 -5.39 15.04 -13.81
CA LYS A 65 -5.79 16.24 -13.06
C LYS A 65 -4.58 17.06 -12.59
N PHE A 66 -3.60 16.41 -11.96
CA PHE A 66 -2.37 17.09 -11.53
C PHE A 66 -1.57 17.72 -12.69
N PHE A 67 -1.64 17.11 -13.88
CA PHE A 67 -1.02 17.68 -15.07
C PHE A 67 -1.79 18.89 -15.59
N MET A 68 -3.13 18.80 -15.62
CA MET A 68 -4.02 19.85 -16.13
C MET A 68 -4.06 21.10 -15.25
N ASP A 69 -3.69 21.00 -13.97
CA ASP A 69 -3.56 22.16 -13.08
C ASP A 69 -2.53 23.19 -13.61
N GLY A 70 -1.60 22.79 -14.49
CA GLY A 70 -0.72 23.70 -15.23
C GLY A 70 0.30 24.45 -14.35
N ILE A 71 0.50 24.01 -13.10
CA ILE A 71 1.41 24.61 -12.13
C ILE A 71 2.50 23.63 -11.71
N GLU A 72 3.65 24.15 -11.30
CA GLU A 72 4.80 23.35 -10.84
C GLU A 72 4.42 22.37 -9.72
N GLN A 73 3.58 22.82 -8.78
CA GLN A 73 3.13 22.00 -7.67
C GLN A 73 2.31 20.79 -8.14
N GLY A 74 1.52 20.94 -9.20
CA GLY A 74 0.80 19.85 -9.86
C GLY A 74 1.75 18.82 -10.46
N LEU A 75 2.82 19.26 -11.13
CA LEU A 75 3.85 18.36 -11.65
C LEU A 75 4.56 17.58 -10.53
N LYS A 76 4.86 18.21 -9.40
CA LYS A 76 5.43 17.53 -8.22
C LYS A 76 4.49 16.46 -7.68
N HIS A 77 3.21 16.82 -7.49
CA HIS A 77 2.20 15.86 -7.01
C HIS A 77 1.99 14.70 -7.98
N ARG A 78 2.04 14.96 -9.29
CA ARG A 78 1.98 13.92 -10.31
C ARG A 78 3.17 12.98 -10.22
N ALA A 79 4.38 13.51 -10.10
CA ALA A 79 5.59 12.71 -9.96
C ALA A 79 5.54 11.86 -8.68
N ASP A 80 5.16 12.44 -7.54
CA ASP A 80 5.02 11.73 -6.28
C ASP A 80 3.99 10.59 -6.36
N ASN A 81 2.83 10.86 -6.96
CA ASN A 81 1.77 9.87 -7.13
C ASN A 81 2.24 8.69 -8.01
N LEU A 82 2.81 8.98 -9.17
CA LEU A 82 3.29 7.96 -10.11
C LEU A 82 4.46 7.15 -9.53
N MET A 83 5.42 7.80 -8.89
CA MET A 83 6.55 7.11 -8.26
C MET A 83 6.11 6.25 -7.07
N SER A 84 5.16 6.73 -6.26
CA SER A 84 4.62 5.94 -5.15
C SER A 84 3.97 4.64 -5.63
N LEU A 85 3.25 4.70 -6.76
CA LEU A 85 2.62 3.54 -7.39
C LEU A 85 3.67 2.60 -8.00
N ALA A 86 4.60 3.14 -8.80
CA ALA A 86 5.58 2.34 -9.52
C ALA A 86 6.62 1.67 -8.60
N LEU A 87 7.01 2.33 -7.51
CA LEU A 87 8.00 1.81 -6.56
C LEU A 87 7.35 1.03 -5.41
N CYS A 88 6.02 0.94 -5.35
CA CYS A 88 5.27 0.35 -4.23
C CYS A 88 5.77 0.84 -2.86
N THR A 89 6.14 2.12 -2.78
CA THR A 89 6.91 2.70 -1.68
C THR A 89 6.05 3.71 -0.92
N ARG A 90 6.26 3.82 0.40
CA ARG A 90 5.52 4.78 1.25
C ARG A 90 5.99 6.21 0.98
N GLY A 91 5.08 7.17 1.12
CA GLY A 91 5.40 8.60 0.98
C GLY A 91 6.56 9.08 1.87
N ASP A 92 6.74 8.53 3.08
CA ASP A 92 7.88 8.88 3.94
C ASP A 92 9.25 8.52 3.35
N ASN A 93 9.33 7.39 2.65
CA ASN A 93 10.56 6.99 1.98
C ASN A 93 10.77 7.85 0.73
N LEU A 94 9.69 8.09 -0.03
CA LEU A 94 9.75 8.89 -1.26
C LEU A 94 10.20 10.32 -0.99
N ARG A 95 9.69 10.95 0.08
CA ARG A 95 10.10 12.31 0.51
C ARG A 95 11.55 12.42 0.94
N ARG A 96 12.20 11.31 1.28
CA ARG A 96 13.61 11.25 1.67
C ARG A 96 14.52 10.85 0.51
N LEU A 97 13.94 10.50 -0.64
CA LEU A 97 14.68 10.11 -1.82
C LEU A 97 15.53 11.29 -2.29
N THR A 98 16.81 11.01 -2.50
CA THR A 98 17.76 11.98 -3.04
C THR A 98 18.14 11.61 -4.47
N LEU A 99 18.54 12.60 -5.27
CA LEU A 99 18.94 12.36 -6.66
C LEU A 99 20.11 11.36 -6.79
N SER A 100 20.99 11.29 -5.79
CA SER A 100 22.11 10.34 -5.77
C SER A 100 21.69 8.89 -5.53
N GLU A 101 20.46 8.65 -5.08
CA GLU A 101 19.89 7.31 -4.89
C GLU A 101 19.12 6.83 -6.13
N ILE A 102 18.96 7.70 -7.14
CA ILE A 102 18.29 7.43 -8.40
C ILE A 102 19.33 7.14 -9.48
N GLY A 103 19.09 6.10 -10.27
CA GLY A 103 19.92 5.74 -11.41
C GLY A 103 19.08 5.29 -12.60
N LEU A 104 19.69 5.34 -13.78
CA LEU A 104 19.18 4.72 -14.99
C LEU A 104 20.00 3.47 -15.27
N VAL A 105 19.32 2.34 -15.50
CA VAL A 105 19.97 1.10 -15.92
C VAL A 105 19.40 0.70 -17.27
N SER A 106 20.28 0.56 -18.27
CA SER A 106 19.90 0.19 -19.63
C SER A 106 20.36 -1.23 -19.95
N PHE A 107 19.46 -2.03 -20.50
CA PHE A 107 19.70 -3.39 -20.97
C PHE A 107 19.45 -3.43 -22.49
N GLU A 108 20.46 -3.07 -23.28
CA GLU A 108 20.33 -2.97 -24.73
C GLU A 108 20.02 -4.32 -25.41
N GLY A 109 20.47 -5.42 -24.80
CA GLY A 109 20.23 -6.78 -25.29
C GLY A 109 18.96 -7.45 -24.77
N GLU A 110 18.16 -6.78 -23.93
CA GLU A 110 16.93 -7.37 -23.37
C GLU A 110 15.67 -6.76 -24.01
N GLY A 111 14.69 -7.63 -24.30
CA GLY A 111 13.45 -7.24 -24.98
C GLY A 111 13.62 -7.02 -26.49
N VAL A 112 12.60 -6.45 -27.14
CA VAL A 112 12.59 -6.27 -28.60
C VAL A 112 13.44 -5.07 -29.04
N ASN A 113 13.56 -4.03 -28.20
CA ASN A 113 14.24 -2.76 -28.51
C ASN A 113 15.15 -2.26 -27.35
N GLY A 114 15.61 -3.15 -26.48
CA GLY A 114 16.28 -2.76 -25.24
C GLY A 114 15.31 -2.33 -24.13
N ALA A 115 15.74 -2.41 -22.87
CA ALA A 115 14.97 -1.99 -21.71
C ALA A 115 15.70 -0.93 -20.89
N SER A 116 15.05 0.19 -20.62
CA SER A 116 15.56 1.26 -19.74
C SER A 116 14.77 1.30 -18.44
N LEU A 117 15.45 0.99 -17.34
CA LEU A 117 14.88 0.93 -16.00
C LEU A 117 15.27 2.16 -15.19
N PHE A 118 14.28 2.80 -14.60
CA PHE A 118 14.50 3.74 -13.51
C PHE A 118 14.76 2.95 -12.23
N ARG A 119 15.92 3.15 -11.60
CA ARG A 119 16.36 2.43 -10.40
C ARG A 119 16.43 3.36 -9.20
N CYS A 120 15.87 2.93 -8.08
CA CYS A 120 16.07 3.54 -6.77
C CYS A 120 16.82 2.60 -5.83
N VAL A 121 17.72 3.15 -5.03
CA VAL A 121 18.43 2.44 -3.97
C VAL A 121 17.95 2.91 -2.60
N TRP A 122 17.55 1.96 -1.74
CA TRP A 122 17.08 2.25 -0.39
C TRP A 122 18.01 1.65 0.65
N ARG A 123 18.63 2.50 1.46
CA ARG A 123 19.44 2.07 2.61
C ARG A 123 18.65 2.00 3.91
N LYS A 124 17.46 2.63 3.94
CA LYS A 124 16.57 2.65 5.10
C LYS A 124 15.13 2.70 4.63
N SER A 125 14.35 1.70 5.02
CA SER A 125 12.90 1.65 4.79
C SER A 125 12.21 1.21 6.08
N LYS A 126 10.87 1.34 6.17
CA LYS A 126 10.14 0.90 7.37
C LYS A 126 10.41 -0.58 7.73
N ARG A 127 10.54 -1.43 6.71
CA ARG A 127 10.83 -2.87 6.89
C ARG A 127 12.33 -3.14 7.01
N ASN A 128 13.15 -2.30 6.41
CA ASN A 128 14.61 -2.40 6.46
C ASN A 128 15.19 -1.53 7.58
N GLN A 129 15.03 -2.02 8.82
CA GLN A 129 15.62 -1.40 10.01
C GLN A 129 17.10 -1.73 10.20
N TYR A 130 17.58 -2.81 9.56
CA TYR A 130 18.93 -3.36 9.73
C TYR A 130 19.96 -2.84 8.72
N GLY A 131 19.57 -1.95 7.80
CA GLY A 131 20.50 -1.27 6.88
C GLY A 131 20.91 -2.09 5.65
N ASN A 132 20.09 -3.07 5.25
CA ASN A 132 20.30 -3.78 3.98
C ASN A 132 20.20 -2.80 2.80
N VAL A 133 20.80 -3.15 1.66
CA VAL A 133 20.61 -2.38 0.43
C VAL A 133 19.45 -2.98 -0.34
N GLU A 134 18.31 -2.29 -0.35
CA GLU A 134 17.15 -2.66 -1.17
C GLU A 134 17.19 -1.88 -2.48
N GLN A 135 16.74 -2.48 -3.57
CA GLN A 135 16.64 -1.83 -4.87
C GLN A 135 15.25 -2.06 -5.44
N THR A 136 14.66 -1.00 -6.00
CA THR A 136 13.41 -1.11 -6.75
C THR A 136 13.61 -0.47 -8.11
N THR A 137 13.01 -1.07 -9.12
CA THR A 137 13.08 -0.60 -10.49
C THR A 137 11.70 -0.58 -11.11
N PHE A 138 11.45 0.39 -11.97
CA PHE A 138 10.30 0.36 -12.86
C PHE A 138 10.70 0.80 -14.26
N MET A 139 9.89 0.40 -15.23
CA MET A 139 10.02 0.81 -16.63
C MET A 139 8.77 1.53 -17.07
N ARG A 140 8.93 2.47 -18.00
CA ARG A 140 7.79 3.07 -18.67
C ARG A 140 7.12 2.00 -19.55
N HIS A 141 5.80 1.88 -19.44
CA HIS A 141 5.03 1.08 -20.39
C HIS A 141 5.10 1.73 -21.78
N LYS A 142 4.89 0.95 -22.85
CA LYS A 142 5.03 1.41 -24.24
C LYS A 142 4.07 2.54 -24.62
N ASP A 143 2.98 2.69 -23.87
CA ASP A 143 1.92 3.69 -24.07
C ASP A 143 2.17 4.95 -23.21
#